data_AF-A0A935HPB9-F1
#
_entry.id   AF-A0A935HPB9-F1
#
_cell.length_a   1.000
_cell.length_b   1.000
_cell.length_c   1.000
_cell.angle_alpha   90.00
_cell.angle_beta   90.00
_cell.angle_gamma   90.00
#
_symmetry.space_group_name_H-M   'P 1'
#
loop_
_entity.id
_entity.type
_entity.pdbx_description
1 polymer ?
#
loop_
_entity_poly.entity_id
_entity_poly.type
_entity_poly.pdbx_seq_one_letter_code
_entity_poly.pdbx_strand_id
1 'polypeptide(L)'
;MLLITSAIRRGCLLGLSLALALVAGAQAYLHVDADAYLKERTPDPFKPIGEPVGDFVDLYPSMGQWTLLFIKDGKERKVRCKDIWGFTYKGILFRINDEGPIPVRLMVEGSLCYYENGMAHLIMQRDSTEIATFDIGHASYLSKDIKGAIVPAIFKDGDTRSVSGRFRTEYPKMEALFNCIGTHDEMDPIRQCVVDHEAGLMGQH
;
A
#
# COMPACT_ATOMS: atom_id res chain seq x y z
N MET A 1 -40.56 -50.23 52.36
CA MET A 1 -39.85 -50.09 51.08
C MET A 1 -40.29 -48.75 50.47
N LEU A 2 -39.52 -47.68 50.62
CA LEU A 2 -38.33 -47.26 49.85
C LEU A 2 -38.70 -46.38 48.62
N LEU A 3 -37.96 -45.26 48.50
CA LEU A 3 -37.81 -44.30 47.38
C LEU A 3 -38.88 -43.19 47.34
N ILE A 4 -38.64 -41.91 47.67
CA ILE A 4 -37.54 -40.94 47.43
C ILE A 4 -37.06 -40.91 45.98
N THR A 5 -37.47 -39.88 45.24
CA THR A 5 -36.60 -39.21 44.25
C THR A 5 -37.02 -37.74 44.07
N SER A 6 -36.08 -36.86 44.37
CA SER A 6 -36.10 -35.41 44.27
C SER A 6 -35.96 -34.92 42.82
N ALA A 7 -36.78 -33.96 42.40
CA ALA A 7 -36.58 -33.22 41.15
C ALA A 7 -35.85 -31.89 41.44
N ILE A 8 -34.56 -31.86 41.11
CA ILE A 8 -33.70 -30.67 41.20
C ILE A 8 -33.95 -29.80 39.96
N ARG A 9 -34.54 -28.62 40.15
CA ARG A 9 -34.65 -27.57 39.12
C ARG A 9 -33.27 -26.94 38.89
N ARG A 10 -32.64 -27.23 37.75
CA ARG A 10 -31.45 -26.51 37.27
C ARG A 10 -31.88 -25.23 36.56
N GLY A 11 -31.51 -24.08 37.14
CA GLY A 11 -31.58 -22.79 36.48
C GLY A 11 -30.55 -22.72 35.36
N CYS A 12 -31.03 -22.46 34.14
CA CYS A 12 -30.18 -22.23 32.98
C CYS A 12 -29.93 -20.72 32.87
N LEU A 13 -28.80 -20.26 33.41
CA LEU A 13 -28.28 -18.92 33.19
C LEU A 13 -27.80 -18.81 31.73
N LEU A 14 -28.61 -18.18 30.89
CA LEU A 14 -28.22 -17.73 29.55
C LEU A 14 -27.20 -16.58 29.71
N GLY A 15 -25.92 -16.92 29.71
CA GLY A 15 -24.83 -15.98 29.55
C GLY A 15 -24.82 -15.43 28.13
N LEU A 16 -25.39 -14.24 27.94
CA LEU A 16 -25.27 -13.48 26.70
C LEU A 16 -23.83 -12.94 26.62
N SER A 17 -22.92 -13.73 26.05
CA SER A 17 -21.57 -13.30 25.73
C SER A 17 -21.64 -12.26 24.61
N LEU A 18 -21.70 -10.99 24.98
CA LEU A 18 -21.56 -9.86 24.08
C LEU A 18 -20.10 -9.87 23.56
N ALA A 19 -19.88 -10.56 22.45
CA ALA A 19 -18.64 -10.43 21.70
C ALA A 19 -18.61 -9.00 21.14
N LEU A 20 -17.94 -8.10 21.86
CA LEU A 20 -17.44 -6.87 21.25
C LEU A 20 -16.47 -7.32 20.15
N ALA A 21 -16.97 -7.41 18.93
CA ALA A 21 -16.12 -7.33 17.77
C ALA A 21 -15.40 -5.99 17.90
N LEU A 22 -14.13 -6.04 18.30
CA LEU A 22 -13.19 -4.95 18.10
C LEU A 22 -13.25 -4.65 16.61
N VAL A 23 -14.04 -3.64 16.25
CA VAL A 23 -13.95 -3.01 14.96
C VAL A 23 -12.53 -2.48 14.94
N ALA A 24 -11.63 -3.25 14.34
CA ALA A 24 -10.29 -2.79 14.06
C ALA A 24 -10.48 -1.54 13.19
N GLY A 25 -10.40 -0.37 13.82
CA GLY A 25 -10.41 0.91 13.12
C GLY A 25 -9.35 0.86 12.03
N ALA A 26 -9.57 1.58 10.94
CA ALA A 26 -8.68 1.59 9.78
C ALA A 26 -7.38 2.34 10.13
N GLN A 27 -6.60 1.78 11.05
CA GLN A 27 -5.44 2.45 11.59
C GLN A 27 -4.31 2.46 10.55
N ALA A 28 -3.82 3.66 10.25
CA ALA A 28 -2.59 3.86 9.52
C ALA A 28 -1.38 3.77 10.47
N TYR A 29 -0.27 3.27 9.94
CA TYR A 29 0.99 3.14 10.65
C TYR A 29 2.12 3.79 9.85
N LEU A 30 2.86 4.71 10.47
CA LEU A 30 3.98 5.39 9.82
C LEU A 30 5.26 4.58 9.88
N HIS A 31 6.02 4.68 8.79
CA HIS A 31 7.35 4.10 8.64
C HIS A 31 8.35 5.22 8.39
N VAL A 32 9.24 5.45 9.36
CA VAL A 32 10.25 6.53 9.29
C VAL A 32 11.31 6.19 8.25
N ASP A 33 11.72 4.92 8.18
CA ASP A 33 12.70 4.41 7.23
C ASP A 33 12.36 3.00 6.77
N ALA A 34 13.01 2.57 5.68
CA ALA A 34 12.79 1.27 5.07
C ALA A 34 13.34 0.10 5.90
N ASP A 35 14.39 0.31 6.69
CA ASP A 35 15.04 -0.74 7.49
C ASP A 35 14.14 -1.16 8.65
N ALA A 36 13.54 -0.18 9.34
CA ALA A 36 12.54 -0.40 10.37
C ALA A 36 11.34 -1.17 9.83
N TYR A 37 10.81 -0.76 8.66
CA TYR A 37 9.72 -1.46 8.01
C TYR A 37 10.09 -2.92 7.72
N LEU A 38 11.22 -3.20 7.09
CA LEU A 38 11.60 -4.57 6.71
C LEU A 38 11.91 -5.46 7.91
N LYS A 39 12.45 -4.90 8.98
CA LYS A 39 12.75 -5.64 10.21
C LYS A 39 11.47 -6.13 10.90
N GLU A 40 10.43 -5.31 10.88
CA GLU A 40 9.15 -5.60 11.53
C GLU A 40 8.13 -6.25 10.60
N ARG A 41 8.41 -6.23 9.29
CA ARG A 41 7.53 -6.77 8.28
C ARG A 41 7.21 -8.23 8.56
N THR A 42 5.94 -8.55 8.42
CA THR A 42 5.37 -9.88 8.59
C THR A 42 4.68 -10.31 7.30
N PRO A 43 4.54 -11.63 7.06
CA PRO A 43 3.69 -12.15 5.99
C PRO A 43 2.21 -11.81 6.16
N ASP A 44 1.75 -11.55 7.39
CA ASP A 44 0.37 -11.12 7.69
C ASP A 44 0.19 -9.62 7.38
N PRO A 45 -0.54 -9.24 6.31
CA PRO A 45 -0.70 -7.83 5.93
C PRO A 45 -1.55 -7.03 6.93
N PHE A 46 -2.29 -7.69 7.83
CA PHE A 46 -3.13 -7.03 8.82
C PHE A 46 -2.41 -6.75 10.13
N LYS A 47 -1.20 -7.30 10.32
CA LYS A 47 -0.43 -7.04 11.54
C LYS A 47 0.09 -5.59 11.51
N PRO A 48 -0.16 -4.82 12.56
CA PRO A 48 0.42 -3.50 12.76
C PRO A 48 1.95 -3.50 12.70
N ILE A 49 2.54 -2.61 11.93
CA ILE A 49 3.98 -2.38 11.83
C ILE A 49 4.20 -0.86 11.88
N GLY A 50 5.10 -0.35 12.72
CA GLY A 50 5.37 1.09 12.82
C GLY A 50 4.46 1.89 13.77
N GLU A 51 4.52 3.21 13.69
CA GLU A 51 3.84 4.11 14.64
C GLU A 51 2.35 4.30 14.29
N PRO A 52 1.39 3.95 15.17
CA PRO A 52 -0.03 4.15 14.91
C PRO A 52 -0.40 5.64 14.89
N VAL A 53 -0.91 6.12 13.76
CA VAL A 53 -1.32 7.53 13.57
C VAL A 53 -2.81 7.75 13.36
N GLY A 54 -3.60 6.68 13.39
CA GLY A 54 -5.06 6.74 13.31
C GLY A 54 -5.56 6.61 11.87
N ASP A 55 -6.80 7.01 11.63
CA ASP A 55 -7.45 6.83 10.34
C ASP A 55 -7.01 7.94 9.36
N PHE A 56 -6.77 7.58 8.10
CA PHE A 56 -6.53 8.57 7.05
C PHE A 56 -7.80 9.38 6.79
N VAL A 57 -7.65 10.71 6.71
CA VAL A 57 -8.75 11.65 6.48
C VAL A 57 -8.58 12.34 5.15
N ASP A 58 -7.41 12.95 4.91
CA ASP A 58 -7.21 13.78 3.73
C ASP A 58 -5.73 13.96 3.37
N LEU A 59 -5.49 14.51 2.20
CA LEU A 59 -4.17 14.83 1.67
C LEU A 59 -4.24 16.14 0.90
N TYR A 60 -3.47 17.14 1.35
CA TYR A 60 -3.54 18.48 0.79
C TYR A 60 -2.15 19.10 0.59
N PRO A 61 -2.01 20.05 -0.35
CA PRO A 61 -0.75 20.75 -0.55
C PRO A 61 -0.52 21.78 0.56
N SER A 62 0.70 21.83 1.09
CA SER A 62 1.16 22.78 2.11
C SER A 62 2.60 23.18 1.83
N MET A 63 2.84 24.48 1.58
CA MET A 63 4.18 25.04 1.32
C MET A 63 4.97 24.29 0.23
N GLY A 64 4.31 23.94 -0.88
CA GLY A 64 4.94 23.22 -2.00
C GLY A 64 5.19 21.74 -1.74
N GLN A 65 4.59 21.16 -0.70
CA GLN A 65 4.75 19.76 -0.31
C GLN A 65 3.39 19.14 0.02
N TRP A 66 3.28 17.82 -0.04
CA TRP A 66 2.05 17.13 0.34
C TRP A 66 2.05 16.78 1.83
N THR A 67 0.91 17.00 2.47
CA THR A 67 0.69 16.69 3.89
C THR A 67 -0.49 15.76 4.04
N LEU A 68 -0.24 14.61 4.66
CA LEU A 68 -1.25 13.63 5.05
C LEU A 68 -1.90 14.08 6.36
N LEU A 69 -3.22 14.01 6.42
CA LEU A 69 -4.03 14.26 7.60
C LEU A 69 -4.59 12.94 8.11
N PHE A 70 -4.30 12.63 9.37
CA PHE A 70 -4.84 11.50 10.09
C PHE A 70 -5.65 11.97 11.30
N ILE A 71 -6.61 11.17 11.76
CA ILE A 71 -7.30 11.37 13.03
C ILE A 71 -7.07 10.18 13.96
N LYS A 72 -6.56 10.46 15.16
CA LYS A 72 -6.38 9.48 16.23
C LYS A 72 -7.00 10.01 17.51
N ASP A 73 -7.90 9.25 18.12
CA ASP A 73 -8.57 9.62 19.38
C ASP A 73 -9.22 11.02 19.31
N GLY A 74 -9.83 11.36 18.16
CA GLY A 74 -10.46 12.65 17.90
C GLY A 74 -9.49 13.82 17.68
N LYS A 75 -8.18 13.57 17.59
CA LYS A 75 -7.16 14.59 17.34
C LYS A 75 -6.55 14.44 15.95
N GLU A 76 -6.39 15.57 15.26
CA GLU A 76 -5.69 15.63 13.98
C GLU A 76 -4.19 15.44 14.16
N ARG A 77 -3.58 14.64 13.28
CA ARG A 77 -2.14 14.53 13.10
C ARG A 77 -1.79 14.81 11.65
N LYS A 78 -0.92 15.80 11.45
CA LYS A 78 -0.43 16.23 10.13
C LYS A 78 0.98 15.70 9.91
N VAL A 79 1.20 15.04 8.79
CA VAL A 79 2.48 14.40 8.46
C VAL A 79 2.88 14.83 7.06
N ARG A 80 4.02 15.51 6.91
CA ARG A 80 4.53 15.87 5.58
C ARG A 80 5.10 14.63 4.92
N CYS A 81 4.74 14.38 3.65
CA CYS A 81 5.22 13.21 2.92
C CYS A 81 6.75 13.12 2.90
N LYS A 82 7.44 14.26 2.73
CA LYS A 82 8.92 14.31 2.72
C LYS A 82 9.61 13.89 4.03
N ASP A 83 8.87 13.79 5.13
CA ASP A 83 9.43 13.48 6.46
C ASP A 83 9.29 11.99 6.81
N ILE A 84 8.72 11.17 5.92
CA ILE A 84 8.50 9.73 6.12
C ILE A 84 8.94 8.94 4.89
N TRP A 85 9.35 7.69 5.08
CA TRP A 85 9.61 6.77 3.97
C TRP A 85 8.31 6.21 3.38
N GLY A 86 7.32 5.96 4.24
CA GLY A 86 6.03 5.43 3.84
C GLY A 86 5.08 5.24 5.01
N PHE A 87 3.94 4.62 4.74
CA PHE A 87 2.96 4.25 5.74
C PHE A 87 2.14 3.06 5.26
N THR A 88 1.62 2.26 6.19
CA THR A 88 0.61 1.23 5.88
C THR A 88 -0.76 1.77 6.24
N TYR A 89 -1.74 1.60 5.35
CA TYR A 89 -3.14 1.93 5.62
C TYR A 89 -4.03 0.80 5.11
N LYS A 90 -4.89 0.26 5.97
CA LYS A 90 -5.73 -0.93 5.68
C LYS A 90 -4.91 -2.11 5.12
N GLY A 91 -3.72 -2.34 5.68
CA GLY A 91 -2.80 -3.42 5.27
C GLY A 91 -2.06 -3.18 3.94
N ILE A 92 -2.25 -2.03 3.31
CA ILE A 92 -1.61 -1.68 2.04
C ILE A 92 -0.45 -0.73 2.31
N LEU A 93 0.73 -1.00 1.75
CA LEU A 93 1.88 -0.11 1.82
C LEU A 93 1.75 1.04 0.82
N PHE A 94 1.95 2.26 1.32
CA PHE A 94 2.19 3.46 0.52
C PHE A 94 3.63 3.93 0.79
N ARG A 95 4.45 4.02 -0.26
CA ARG A 95 5.77 4.64 -0.19
C ARG A 95 5.71 6.09 -0.64
N ILE A 96 6.66 6.92 -0.21
CA ILE A 96 6.78 8.28 -0.71
C ILE A 96 7.78 8.31 -1.87
N ASN A 97 7.39 8.92 -2.99
CA ASN A 97 8.29 9.17 -4.12
C ASN A 97 9.15 10.42 -3.87
N ASP A 98 10.47 10.30 -3.94
CA ASP A 98 11.40 11.40 -3.63
C ASP A 98 11.34 12.56 -4.66
N GLU A 99 11.14 12.26 -5.94
CA GLU A 99 11.19 13.27 -7.04
C GLU A 99 9.94 14.18 -7.07
N GLY A 100 8.96 13.89 -6.22
CA GLY A 100 7.80 14.72 -5.95
C GLY A 100 7.08 14.08 -4.78
N PRO A 101 7.31 14.51 -3.52
CA PRO A 101 6.93 13.82 -2.29
C PRO A 101 5.43 13.50 -2.18
N ILE A 102 4.99 12.50 -2.93
CA ILE A 102 3.62 12.03 -3.03
C ILE A 102 3.59 10.54 -2.69
N PRO A 103 2.50 10.05 -2.11
CA PRO A 103 2.34 8.63 -1.88
C PRO A 103 2.19 7.88 -3.21
N VAL A 104 2.81 6.72 -3.30
CA VAL A 104 2.60 5.70 -4.32
C VAL A 104 2.18 4.40 -3.63
N ARG A 105 1.13 3.76 -4.13
CA ARG A 105 0.56 2.55 -3.55
C ARG A 105 1.30 1.33 -4.10
N LEU A 106 1.85 0.48 -3.22
CA LEU A 106 2.43 -0.80 -3.63
C LEU A 106 1.32 -1.73 -4.11
N MET A 107 1.48 -2.26 -5.33
CA MET A 107 0.54 -3.20 -5.94
C MET A 107 1.12 -4.60 -6.06
N VAL A 108 2.39 -4.70 -6.48
CA VAL A 108 3.11 -5.97 -6.63
C VAL A 108 4.51 -5.81 -6.08
N GLU A 109 4.97 -6.83 -5.37
CA GLU A 109 6.35 -6.98 -4.94
C GLU A 109 6.85 -8.38 -5.29
N GLY A 110 7.84 -8.46 -6.16
CA GLY A 110 8.45 -9.68 -6.63
C GLY A 110 9.87 -9.42 -7.13
N SER A 111 10.14 -9.75 -8.38
CA SER A 111 11.43 -9.44 -9.02
C SER A 111 11.70 -7.93 -9.10
N LEU A 112 10.64 -7.12 -9.05
CA LEU A 112 10.63 -5.68 -8.83
C LEU A 112 9.41 -5.27 -7.97
N CYS A 113 9.33 -4.00 -7.62
CA CYS A 113 8.12 -3.42 -7.01
C CYS A 113 7.37 -2.56 -8.02
N TYR A 114 6.09 -2.83 -8.22
CA TYR A 114 5.19 -2.02 -9.03
C TYR A 114 4.26 -1.22 -8.13
N TYR A 115 4.16 0.07 -8.43
CA TYR A 115 3.31 1.00 -7.69
C TYR A 115 2.39 1.78 -8.62
N GLU A 116 1.32 2.29 -8.04
CA GLU A 116 0.38 3.19 -8.70
C GLU A 116 0.27 4.51 -7.97
N ASN A 117 -0.36 5.49 -8.60
CA ASN A 117 -0.60 6.80 -8.02
C ASN A 117 -1.34 6.69 -6.67
N GLY A 118 -0.64 6.90 -5.56
CA GLY A 118 -1.20 6.70 -4.23
C GLY A 118 -2.24 7.76 -3.86
N MET A 119 -2.18 8.96 -4.45
CA MET A 119 -3.18 10.01 -4.24
C MET A 119 -4.57 9.53 -4.70
N ALA A 120 -4.66 9.02 -5.93
CA ALA A 120 -5.92 8.50 -6.49
C ALA A 120 -6.48 7.37 -5.61
N HIS A 121 -5.62 6.43 -5.21
CA HIS A 121 -6.02 5.31 -4.34
C HIS A 121 -6.50 5.76 -2.97
N LEU A 122 -5.87 6.76 -2.36
CA LEU A 122 -6.31 7.31 -1.07
C LEU A 122 -7.67 8.01 -1.20
N ILE A 123 -7.89 8.77 -2.27
CA ILE A 123 -9.18 9.42 -2.56
C ILE A 123 -10.27 8.37 -2.75
N MET A 124 -10.02 7.34 -3.57
CA MET A 124 -10.92 6.20 -3.76
C MET A 124 -11.29 5.54 -2.42
N GLN A 125 -10.31 5.33 -1.54
CA GLN A 125 -10.53 4.72 -0.24
C GLN A 125 -11.28 5.61 0.75
N ARG A 126 -11.08 6.93 0.69
CA ARG A 126 -11.79 7.94 1.51
C ARG A 126 -13.24 8.05 1.08
N ASP A 127 -13.47 8.19 -0.22
CA ASP A 127 -14.78 8.47 -0.81
C ASP A 127 -15.57 7.18 -1.12
N SER A 128 -14.95 6.02 -0.89
CA SER A 128 -15.51 4.69 -1.20
C SER A 128 -15.92 4.57 -2.68
N THR A 129 -15.08 5.08 -3.58
CA THR A 129 -15.29 5.04 -5.04
C THR A 129 -14.31 4.08 -5.72
N GLU A 130 -14.68 3.60 -6.90
CA GLU A 130 -13.82 2.76 -7.74
C GLU A 130 -12.95 3.58 -8.72
N ILE A 131 -13.24 4.86 -8.85
CA ILE A 131 -12.60 5.75 -9.82
C ILE A 131 -12.18 7.03 -9.10
N ALA A 132 -10.92 7.42 -9.29
CA ALA A 132 -10.43 8.76 -9.00
C ALA A 132 -9.43 9.17 -10.08
N THR A 133 -9.46 10.45 -10.45
CA THR A 133 -8.43 11.07 -11.26
C THR A 133 -7.25 11.48 -10.38
N PHE A 134 -6.08 11.67 -10.99
CA PHE A 134 -4.94 12.30 -10.35
C PHE A 134 -4.46 13.46 -11.20
N ASP A 135 -4.13 14.58 -10.55
CA ASP A 135 -3.59 15.77 -11.24
C ASP A 135 -2.06 15.82 -11.17
N ILE A 136 -1.44 14.98 -10.34
CA ILE A 136 -0.02 15.08 -9.97
C ILE A 136 0.63 13.71 -9.96
N GLY A 137 1.87 13.69 -10.46
CA GLY A 137 2.67 12.49 -10.59
C GLY A 137 2.34 11.73 -11.86
N HIS A 138 2.63 10.43 -11.83
CA HIS A 138 2.42 9.49 -12.91
C HIS A 138 1.37 8.46 -12.50
N ALA A 139 0.78 7.79 -13.48
CA ALA A 139 -0.21 6.76 -13.23
C ALA A 139 0.42 5.55 -12.50
N SER A 140 1.64 5.19 -12.89
CA SER A 140 2.38 4.04 -12.37
C SER A 140 3.88 4.29 -12.24
N TYR A 141 4.50 3.50 -11.38
CA TYR A 141 5.91 3.58 -11.00
C TYR A 141 6.51 2.19 -10.81
N LEU A 142 7.84 2.13 -10.87
CA LEU A 142 8.63 0.94 -10.56
C LEU A 142 9.73 1.27 -9.55
N SER A 143 10.16 0.28 -8.78
CA SER A 143 11.46 0.29 -8.13
C SER A 143 12.08 -1.11 -8.21
N LYS A 144 13.41 -1.21 -8.19
CA LYS A 144 14.07 -2.52 -8.29
C LYS A 144 13.76 -3.44 -7.10
N ASP A 145 13.61 -2.83 -5.94
CA ASP A 145 13.22 -3.46 -4.69
C ASP A 145 12.53 -2.42 -3.80
N ILE A 146 12.07 -2.85 -2.64
CA ILE A 146 11.30 -2.05 -1.69
C ILE A 146 12.05 -0.83 -1.15
N LYS A 147 13.39 -0.83 -1.17
CA LYS A 147 14.25 0.29 -0.76
C LYS A 147 14.66 1.16 -1.94
N GLY A 148 14.70 0.56 -3.13
CA GLY A 148 15.16 1.19 -4.35
C GLY A 148 14.40 2.47 -4.68
N ALA A 149 15.05 3.30 -5.48
CA ALA A 149 14.47 4.52 -6.02
C ALA A 149 13.19 4.20 -6.79
N ILE A 150 12.16 5.01 -6.56
CA ILE A 150 10.90 4.95 -7.29
C ILE A 150 11.08 5.75 -8.57
N VAL A 151 10.80 5.12 -9.71
CA VAL A 151 10.91 5.74 -11.03
C VAL A 151 9.56 5.67 -11.74
N PRO A 152 9.21 6.66 -12.58
CA PRO A 152 8.00 6.56 -13.41
C PRO A 152 8.06 5.33 -14.32
N ALA A 153 6.95 4.61 -14.48
CA ALA A 153 6.87 3.48 -15.38
C ALA A 153 6.59 3.93 -16.83
N ILE A 154 7.41 4.84 -17.35
CA ILE A 154 7.26 5.42 -18.69
C ILE A 154 8.53 5.10 -19.48
N PHE A 155 8.44 4.14 -20.39
CA PHE A 155 9.58 3.67 -21.17
C PHE A 155 9.38 3.99 -22.65
N LYS A 156 10.27 4.82 -23.19
CA LYS A 156 10.30 5.18 -24.61
C LYS A 156 11.51 4.55 -25.28
N ASP A 157 11.34 4.09 -26.51
CA ASP A 157 12.44 3.51 -27.26
C ASP A 157 13.54 4.54 -27.53
N GLY A 158 14.78 4.13 -27.28
CA GLY A 158 15.96 4.98 -27.40
C GLY A 158 16.15 6.01 -26.27
N ASP A 159 15.25 6.08 -25.28
CA ASP A 159 15.42 6.97 -24.14
C ASP A 159 16.43 6.42 -23.13
N THR A 160 17.59 7.07 -23.06
CA THR A 160 18.65 6.75 -22.10
C THR A 160 18.86 7.87 -21.08
N ARG A 161 18.10 8.97 -21.20
CA ARG A 161 18.34 10.19 -20.41
C ARG A 161 17.33 10.38 -19.29
N SER A 162 16.08 9.99 -19.48
CA SER A 162 15.09 10.08 -18.40
C SER A 162 15.45 9.16 -17.24
N VAL A 163 14.81 9.37 -16.09
CA VAL A 163 14.98 8.49 -14.92
C VAL A 163 14.60 7.05 -15.28
N SER A 164 13.48 6.86 -15.99
CA SER A 164 13.02 5.57 -16.49
C SER A 164 13.99 4.96 -17.53
N GLY A 165 14.54 5.77 -18.44
CA GLY A 165 15.53 5.33 -19.42
C GLY A 165 16.84 4.84 -18.80
N ARG A 166 17.31 5.52 -17.74
CA ARG A 166 18.45 5.07 -16.94
C ARG A 166 18.13 3.78 -16.18
N PHE A 167 16.95 3.69 -15.58
CA PHE A 167 16.49 2.46 -14.91
C PHE A 167 16.46 1.26 -15.87
N ARG A 168 15.97 1.46 -17.10
CA ARG A 168 16.01 0.44 -18.17
C ARG A 168 17.43 -0.02 -18.49
N THR A 169 18.37 0.93 -18.58
CA THR A 169 19.79 0.63 -18.86
C THR A 169 20.45 -0.16 -17.71
N GLU A 170 20.06 0.11 -16.47
CA GLU A 170 20.59 -0.57 -15.27
C GLU A 170 20.08 -2.02 -15.15
N TYR A 171 18.87 -2.31 -15.63
CA TYR A 171 18.22 -3.61 -15.48
C TYR A 171 17.86 -4.27 -16.82
N PRO A 172 18.85 -4.59 -17.69
CA PRO A 172 18.60 -5.09 -19.05
C PRO A 172 17.88 -6.45 -19.10
N LYS A 173 17.88 -7.21 -18.00
CA LYS A 173 17.13 -8.49 -17.91
C LYS A 173 15.60 -8.28 -17.90
N MET A 174 15.14 -7.07 -17.61
CA MET A 174 13.72 -6.69 -17.57
C MET A 174 13.26 -6.04 -18.88
N GLU A 175 14.08 -6.07 -19.94
CA GLU A 175 13.80 -5.40 -21.22
C GLU A 175 12.44 -5.77 -21.82
N ALA A 176 12.05 -7.05 -21.75
CA ALA A 176 10.74 -7.50 -22.24
C ALA A 176 9.58 -6.81 -21.50
N LEU A 177 9.70 -6.62 -20.19
CA LEU A 177 8.72 -5.89 -19.40
C LEU A 177 8.68 -4.42 -19.78
N PHE A 178 9.83 -3.76 -19.88
CA PHE A 178 9.89 -2.34 -20.23
C PHE A 178 9.29 -2.05 -21.60
N ASN A 179 9.51 -2.94 -22.58
CA ASN A 179 8.89 -2.85 -23.89
C ASN A 179 7.37 -3.02 -23.80
N CYS A 180 6.88 -3.99 -23.01
CA CYS A 180 5.44 -4.19 -22.80
C CYS A 180 4.78 -2.95 -22.17
N ILE A 181 5.37 -2.39 -21.11
CA ILE A 181 4.86 -1.16 -20.47
C ILE A 181 4.90 0.01 -21.46
N GLY A 182 5.97 0.16 -22.24
CA GLY A 182 6.12 1.25 -23.21
C GLY A 182 5.09 1.27 -24.35
N THR A 183 4.38 0.17 -24.58
CA THR A 183 3.31 0.10 -25.61
C THR A 183 1.93 0.47 -25.09
N HIS A 184 1.79 0.81 -23.80
CA HIS A 184 0.50 1.05 -23.16
C HIS A 184 0.47 2.35 -22.37
N ASP A 185 -0.60 3.12 -22.53
CA ASP A 185 -0.89 4.32 -21.72
C ASP A 185 -1.95 4.04 -20.64
N GLU A 186 -2.66 2.92 -20.75
CA GLU A 186 -3.73 2.52 -19.83
C GLU A 186 -3.19 1.61 -18.70
N MET A 187 -3.79 1.73 -17.52
CA MET A 187 -3.32 1.03 -16.33
C MET A 187 -3.51 -0.48 -16.38
N ASP A 188 -4.63 -0.96 -16.93
CA ASP A 188 -4.94 -2.40 -16.93
C ASP A 188 -3.95 -3.21 -17.78
N PRO A 189 -3.60 -2.81 -19.02
CA PRO A 189 -2.53 -3.45 -19.77
C PRO A 189 -1.16 -3.38 -19.08
N ILE A 190 -0.82 -2.25 -18.44
CA ILE A 190 0.44 -2.12 -17.68
C ILE A 190 0.48 -3.12 -16.51
N ARG A 191 -0.62 -3.27 -15.76
CA ARG A 191 -0.75 -4.27 -14.69
C ARG A 191 -0.54 -5.67 -15.24
N GLN A 192 -1.13 -5.98 -16.40
CA GLN A 192 -0.98 -7.29 -17.04
C GLN A 192 0.48 -7.56 -17.43
N CYS A 193 1.20 -6.58 -17.99
CA CYS A 193 2.64 -6.72 -18.29
C CYS A 193 3.45 -7.12 -17.04
N VAL A 194 3.17 -6.50 -15.88
CA VAL A 194 3.85 -6.81 -14.62
C VAL A 194 3.50 -8.23 -14.15
N VAL A 195 2.22 -8.62 -14.19
CA VAL A 195 1.78 -9.97 -13.82
C VAL A 195 2.44 -11.02 -14.68
N ASP A 196 2.46 -10.83 -16.00
CA ASP A 196 3.05 -11.78 -16.95
C ASP A 196 4.56 -11.90 -16.74
N HIS A 197 5.24 -10.79 -16.42
CA HIS A 197 6.66 -10.81 -16.09
C HIS A 197 6.95 -11.66 -14.85
N GLU A 198 6.22 -11.44 -13.76
CA GLU A 198 6.41 -12.19 -12.51
C GLU A 198 6.03 -13.67 -12.69
N ALA A 199 4.96 -13.97 -13.44
CA ALA A 199 4.55 -15.34 -13.75
C ALA A 199 5.59 -16.07 -14.61
N GLY A 200 6.19 -15.39 -15.60
CA GLY A 200 7.23 -15.95 -16.45
C GLY A 200 8.50 -16.35 -15.69
N LEU A 201 8.81 -15.67 -14.59
CA LEU A 201 9.93 -16.03 -13.71
C LEU A 201 9.63 -17.26 -12.84
N MET A 202 8.39 -17.41 -12.37
CA MET A 202 7.99 -18.58 -11.57
C MET A 202 8.02 -19.89 -12.36
N GLY A 203 7.83 -19.85 -13.68
CA GLY A 203 7.90 -21.04 -14.55
C GLY A 203 9.31 -21.52 -14.90
N GLN A 204 10.37 -20.83 -14.45
CA GLN A 204 11.77 -21.15 -14.77
C GLN A 204 12.55 -21.78 -13.60
N HIS A 205 11.89 -22.06 -12.48
CA HIS A 205 12.45 -22.70 -11.28
C HIS A 205 11.88 -24.10 -11.07
#